data_AF-A0A509ACM1-F1
#
_entry.id   AF-A0A509ACM1-F1
#
_cell.length_a   1.000
_cell.length_b   1.000
_cell.length_c   1.000
_cell.angle_alpha   90.00
_cell.angle_beta   90.00
_cell.angle_gamma   90.00
#
_symmetry.space_group_name_H-M   'P 1'
#
loop_
_entity.id
_entity.type
_entity.pdbx_description
1 polymer ?
#
loop_
_entity_poly.entity_id
_entity_poly.type
_entity_poly.pdbx_seq_one_letter_code
_entity_poly.pdbx_strand_id
1 'polypeptide(L)'
;MRIKRASCVSERSLIQTIGRAARNVNGKAILYGDKITPSMAKAIGETERRREKQQRYNEEHGIVPQGLNKKVVDILQLGQGLAKTKAKGRGKAKAVEPAGLSAVDMTPKALQQKIHELEGQMMQHAQNLEFEEAAQIRDQLHQLRELFIAAS
;
A
#
# COMPACT_ATOMS: atom_id res chain seq x y z
N MET A 1 -29.54 -8.64 -3.30
CA MET A 1 -28.56 -7.54 -3.45
C MET A 1 -29.00 -6.38 -2.57
N ARG A 2 -28.49 -6.29 -1.33
CA ARG A 2 -28.94 -5.30 -0.34
C ARG A 2 -28.01 -4.08 -0.43
N ILE A 3 -28.40 -3.09 -1.21
CA ILE A 3 -27.72 -1.78 -1.21
C ILE A 3 -28.02 -1.14 0.14
N LYS A 4 -27.09 -1.30 1.10
CA LYS A 4 -27.03 -0.44 2.28
C LYS A 4 -26.74 0.96 1.75
N ARG A 5 -27.78 1.78 1.56
CA ARG A 5 -27.59 3.23 1.45
C ARG A 5 -26.92 3.65 2.75
N ALA A 6 -25.64 4.02 2.68
CA ALA A 6 -24.91 4.63 3.77
C ALA A 6 -25.41 6.07 3.96
N SER A 7 -26.68 6.20 4.34
CA SER A 7 -27.28 7.48 4.72
C SER A 7 -26.88 7.74 6.16
N CYS A 8 -25.77 8.46 6.34
CA CYS A 8 -25.36 9.29 7.50
C CYS A 8 -23.85 9.19 7.71
N VAL A 9 -23.07 9.75 6.78
CA VAL A 9 -21.66 10.04 7.08
C VAL A 9 -21.63 11.30 7.94
N SER A 10 -21.11 11.19 9.16
CA SER A 10 -21.00 12.32 10.08
C SER A 10 -19.94 13.32 9.62
N GLU A 11 -20.14 14.59 9.96
CA GLU A 11 -19.20 15.68 9.65
C GLU A 11 -17.76 15.36 10.10
N ARG A 12 -17.59 14.82 11.31
CA ARG A 12 -16.28 14.44 11.86
C ARG A 12 -15.59 13.36 11.02
N SER A 13 -16.34 12.37 10.54
CA SER A 13 -15.80 11.29 9.71
C SER A 13 -15.34 11.82 8.34
N LEU A 14 -16.08 12.76 7.75
CA LEU A 14 -15.67 13.42 6.50
C LEU A 14 -14.37 14.20 6.69
N ILE A 15 -14.27 15.02 7.74
CA ILE A 15 -13.06 15.80 8.03
C ILE A 15 -11.84 14.88 8.22
N GLN A 16 -12.00 13.78 8.96
CA GLN A 16 -10.91 12.80 9.16
C GLN A 16 -10.47 12.15 7.85
N THR A 17 -11.43 11.80 6.98
CA THR A 17 -11.15 11.17 5.69
C THR A 17 -10.43 12.14 4.75
N ILE A 18 -10.90 13.38 4.66
CA ILE A 18 -10.25 14.45 3.89
C ILE A 18 -8.83 14.72 4.44
N GLY A 19 -8.66 14.71 5.76
CA GLY A 19 -7.37 14.91 6.42
C GLY A 19 -6.29 13.89 6.03
N ARG A 20 -6.66 12.68 5.60
CA ARG A 20 -5.69 11.70 5.08
C ARG A 20 -5.02 12.18 3.79
N ALA A 21 -5.76 12.88 2.93
CA ALA A 21 -5.22 13.43 1.69
C ALA A 21 -4.26 14.62 1.92
N ALA A 22 -4.41 15.34 3.02
CA ALA A 22 -3.62 16.55 3.33
C ALA A 22 -2.12 16.28 3.60
N ARG A 23 -1.69 15.01 3.63
CA ARG A 23 -0.27 14.62 3.77
C ARG A 23 0.53 14.70 2.47
N ASN A 24 -0.14 14.96 1.34
CA ASN A 24 0.49 15.10 0.03
C ASN A 24 0.24 16.51 -0.52
N VAL A 25 1.24 17.09 -1.18
CA VAL A 25 1.17 18.42 -1.83
C VAL A 25 0.02 18.48 -2.84
N ASN A 26 -0.19 17.40 -3.59
CA ASN A 26 -1.27 17.28 -4.58
C ASN A 26 -2.48 16.48 -4.04
N GLY A 27 -2.64 16.44 -2.71
CA GLY A 27 -3.74 15.73 -2.06
C GLY A 27 -5.12 16.25 -2.48
N LYS A 28 -5.95 15.37 -3.02
CA LYS A 28 -7.34 15.67 -3.43
C LYS A 28 -8.30 14.68 -2.77
N ALA A 29 -9.45 15.17 -2.35
CA ALA A 29 -10.56 14.37 -1.84
C ALA A 29 -11.75 14.55 -2.77
N ILE A 30 -12.32 13.44 -3.25
CA ILE A 30 -13.50 13.42 -4.12
C ILE A 30 -14.64 12.81 -3.33
N LEU A 31 -15.73 13.54 -3.14
CA LEU A 31 -16.92 13.08 -2.43
C LEU A 31 -18.01 12.78 -3.46
N TYR A 32 -18.39 11.51 -3.59
CA TYR A 32 -19.51 11.10 -4.43
C TYR A 32 -20.82 11.19 -3.66
N GLY A 33 -21.81 11.88 -4.22
CA GLY A 33 -23.15 11.96 -3.67
C GLY A 33 -24.09 12.72 -4.59
N ASP A 34 -25.35 12.32 -4.60
CA ASP A 34 -26.38 12.94 -5.46
C ASP A 34 -26.67 14.39 -5.06
N LYS A 35 -26.47 14.73 -3.79
CA LYS A 35 -26.72 16.06 -3.21
C LYS A 35 -25.70 16.38 -2.12
N ILE A 36 -25.44 17.68 -1.92
CA ILE A 36 -24.62 18.16 -0.81
C ILE A 36 -25.46 18.10 0.47
N THR A 37 -25.06 17.25 1.41
CA THR A 37 -25.69 17.18 2.73
C THR A 37 -25.16 18.28 3.67
N PRO A 38 -25.88 18.65 4.75
CA PRO A 38 -25.39 19.64 5.70
C PRO A 38 -24.03 19.27 6.33
N SER A 39 -23.78 17.98 6.58
CA SER A 39 -22.48 17.50 7.07
C SER A 39 -21.37 17.65 6.04
N MET A 40 -21.66 17.46 4.75
CA MET A 40 -20.70 17.72 3.67
C MET A 40 -20.40 19.21 3.55
N ALA A 41 -21.42 20.06 3.56
CA ALA A 41 -21.24 21.52 3.47
C ALA A 41 -20.34 22.05 4.60
N LYS A 42 -20.58 21.62 5.84
CA LYS A 42 -19.72 21.97 6.98
C LYS A 42 -18.29 21.46 6.85
N ALA A 43 -18.11 20.20 6.44
CA ALA A 43 -16.78 19.61 6.28
C ALA A 43 -15.98 20.30 5.15
N ILE A 44 -16.63 20.66 4.05
CA ILE A 44 -16.03 21.42 2.94
C ILE A 44 -15.64 22.82 3.42
N GLY A 45 -16.57 23.54 4.05
CA GLY A 45 -16.30 24.89 4.55
C GLY A 45 -15.16 24.94 5.58
N GLU A 46 -15.10 24.00 6.51
CA GLU A 46 -13.98 23.92 7.48
C GLU A 46 -12.65 23.57 6.80
N THR A 47 -12.67 22.76 5.73
CA THR A 47 -11.48 22.43 4.94
C THR A 47 -10.96 23.65 4.19
N GLU A 48 -11.85 24.40 3.54
CA GLU A 48 -11.52 25.63 2.81
C GLU A 48 -10.99 26.71 3.75
N ARG A 49 -11.67 26.96 4.87
CA ARG A 49 -11.23 27.92 5.90
C ARG A 49 -9.81 27.63 6.41
N ARG A 50 -9.48 26.35 6.62
CA ARG A 50 -8.13 25.93 7.04
C ARG A 50 -7.10 26.11 5.93
N ARG A 51 -7.46 25.75 4.69
CA ARG A 51 -6.59 25.88 3.52
C ARG A 51 -6.25 27.35 3.25
N GLU A 52 -7.22 28.26 3.31
CA GLU A 52 -6.99 29.69 3.14
C GLU A 52 -6.02 30.24 4.19
N LYS A 53 -6.22 29.88 5.46
CA LYS A 53 -5.31 30.29 6.55
C LYS A 53 -3.89 29.76 6.31
N GLN A 54 -3.75 28.53 5.84
CA GLN A 54 -2.45 27.94 5.50
C GLN A 54 -1.80 28.63 4.31
N GLN A 55 -2.57 28.96 3.26
CA GLN A 55 -2.05 29.66 2.08
C GLN A 55 -1.56 31.06 2.45
N ARG A 56 -2.35 31.84 3.19
CA ARG A 56 -1.93 33.17 3.66
C ARG A 56 -0.66 33.10 4.50
N TYR A 57 -0.61 32.17 5.45
CA TYR A 57 0.59 31.98 6.26
C TYR A 57 1.81 31.61 5.40
N ASN A 58 1.64 30.73 4.42
CA ASN A 58 2.71 30.33 3.51
C ASN A 58 3.16 31.50 2.62
N GLU A 59 2.25 32.34 2.13
CA GLU A 59 2.54 33.53 1.33
C GLU A 59 3.30 34.58 2.14
N GLU A 60 2.84 34.88 3.36
CA GLU A 60 3.49 35.82 4.28
C GLU A 60 4.92 35.38 4.67
N HIS A 61 5.17 34.08 4.75
CA HIS A 61 6.45 33.51 5.19
C HIS A 61 7.30 32.94 4.04
N GLY A 62 6.83 33.01 2.79
CA GLY A 62 7.53 32.44 1.63
C GLY A 62 7.71 30.91 1.67
N ILE A 63 6.81 30.17 2.34
CA ILE A 63 6.92 28.72 2.52
C ILE A 63 6.33 27.99 1.31
N VAL A 64 7.15 27.19 0.64
CA VAL A 64 6.69 26.30 -0.45
C VAL A 64 6.27 24.94 0.15
N PRO A 65 5.03 24.45 -0.07
CA PRO A 65 4.61 23.14 0.39
C PRO A 65 5.48 22.02 -0.20
N GLN A 66 6.09 21.21 0.66
CA GLN A 66 6.93 20.09 0.26
C GLN A 66 6.32 18.75 0.70
N GLY A 67 6.49 17.74 -0.14
CA GLY A 67 6.09 16.38 0.19
C GLY A 67 6.98 15.82 1.29
N LEU A 68 6.37 15.14 2.27
CA LEU A 68 7.12 14.47 3.31
C LEU A 68 7.84 13.23 2.73
N ASN A 69 9.14 13.35 2.44
CA ASN A 69 9.98 12.22 2.06
C ASN A 69 10.54 11.54 3.33
N LYS A 70 9.68 10.79 4.03
CA LYS A 70 10.15 9.90 5.10
C LYS A 70 10.72 8.64 4.46
N LYS A 71 12.03 8.46 4.56
CA LYS A 71 12.66 7.16 4.31
C LYS A 71 12.05 6.17 5.30
N VAL A 72 11.42 5.12 4.78
CA VAL A 72 11.11 3.94 5.59
C VAL A 72 12.47 3.41 6.02
N VAL A 73 12.78 3.53 7.31
CA VAL A 73 14.03 3.00 7.85
C VAL A 73 13.89 1.49 7.79
N ASP A 74 14.49 0.91 6.75
CA ASP A 74 14.60 -0.53 6.63
C ASP A 74 15.54 -1.01 7.73
N ILE A 75 15.00 -1.69 8.73
CA ILE A 75 15.74 -2.19 9.89
C ILE A 75 16.86 -3.15 9.43
N LEU A 76 16.74 -3.74 8.24
CA LEU A 76 17.78 -4.57 7.61
C LEU A 76 19.05 -3.78 7.25
N GLN A 77 18.96 -2.46 7.05
CA GLN A 77 20.10 -1.63 6.65
C GLN A 77 21.07 -1.34 7.80
N LEU A 78 20.65 -1.55 9.05
CA LEU A 78 21.54 -1.52 10.23
C LEU A 78 22.53 -2.69 10.27
N GLY A 79 22.21 -3.83 9.66
CA GLY A 79 23.11 -5.00 9.57
C GLY A 79 24.10 -4.96 8.40
N GLN A 80 23.80 -4.19 7.34
CA GLN A 80 24.61 -4.16 6.11
C GLN A 80 25.80 -3.18 6.15
N GLY A 81 26.02 -2.49 7.27
CA GLY A 81 27.15 -1.56 7.46
C GLY A 81 28.55 -2.20 7.43
N LEU A 82 28.65 -3.54 7.49
CA LEU A 82 29.95 -4.25 7.53
C LEU A 82 30.33 -4.97 6.23
N ALA A 83 29.48 -5.01 5.20
CA ALA A 83 29.74 -5.82 4.00
C ALA A 83 30.09 -5.01 2.73
N LYS A 84 30.67 -3.82 2.89
CA LYS A 84 31.33 -3.12 1.76
C LYS A 84 32.80 -3.53 1.66
N THR A 85 33.04 -4.78 1.30
CA THR A 85 34.30 -5.18 0.65
C THR A 85 34.01 -6.05 -0.56
N LYS A 86 34.63 -5.65 -1.66
CA LYS A 86 34.51 -6.22 -2.99
C LYS A 86 34.73 -7.74 -3.00
N ALA A 87 33.93 -8.48 -3.77
CA ALA A 87 34.42 -9.68 -4.44
C ALA A 87 33.59 -10.01 -5.69
N LYS A 88 34.25 -9.86 -6.83
CA LYS A 88 33.92 -10.42 -8.14
C LYS A 88 33.89 -11.95 -7.99
N GLY A 89 32.79 -12.61 -8.33
CA GLY A 89 32.72 -14.07 -8.27
C GLY A 89 31.55 -14.65 -9.06
N ARG A 90 31.84 -15.14 -10.27
CA ARG A 90 30.93 -15.98 -11.07
C ARG A 90 30.64 -17.27 -10.30
N GLY A 91 29.39 -17.47 -9.89
CA GLY A 91 28.91 -18.68 -9.23
C GLY A 91 27.66 -19.21 -9.94
N LYS A 92 27.76 -20.45 -10.41
CA LYS A 92 26.84 -21.16 -11.31
C LYS A 92 25.37 -21.11 -10.89
N ALA A 93 24.50 -20.75 -11.85
CA ALA A 93 23.08 -21.07 -11.79
C ALA A 93 22.91 -22.60 -11.78
N LYS A 94 22.38 -23.15 -10.69
CA LYS A 94 21.72 -24.46 -10.73
C LYS A 94 20.31 -24.22 -11.24
N ALA A 95 20.07 -24.63 -12.48
CA ALA A 95 18.72 -24.84 -12.97
C ALA A 95 18.06 -25.89 -12.07
N VAL A 96 17.02 -25.48 -11.35
CA VAL A 96 16.07 -26.40 -10.76
C VAL A 96 15.04 -26.65 -11.85
N GLU A 97 14.99 -27.89 -12.34
CA GLU A 97 14.03 -28.38 -13.32
C GLU A 97 12.59 -28.00 -12.91
N PRO A 98 11.72 -27.66 -13.89
CA PRO A 98 10.33 -27.33 -13.61
C PRO A 98 9.57 -28.61 -13.24
N ALA A 99 9.49 -28.89 -11.94
CA ALA A 99 8.62 -29.94 -11.44
C ALA A 99 7.15 -29.50 -11.58
N GLY A 100 6.54 -29.89 -12.71
CA GLY A 100 5.11 -30.18 -12.81
C GLY A 100 4.18 -28.96 -12.83
N LEU A 101 4.03 -28.36 -14.01
CA LEU A 101 2.75 -27.73 -14.35
C LEU A 101 1.65 -28.79 -14.34
N SER A 102 0.82 -28.81 -13.29
CA SER A 102 -0.56 -29.24 -13.44
C SER A 102 -1.42 -28.01 -13.64
N ALA A 103 -1.57 -27.63 -14.91
CA ALA A 103 -2.68 -26.82 -15.36
C ALA A 103 -3.97 -27.59 -15.07
N VAL A 104 -4.64 -27.28 -13.96
CA VAL A 104 -6.01 -27.70 -13.69
C VAL A 104 -6.69 -26.60 -12.89
N ASP A 105 -7.47 -25.77 -13.58
CA ASP A 105 -8.73 -25.17 -13.13
C ASP A 105 -8.87 -24.81 -11.65
N MET A 106 -7.95 -24.01 -11.12
CA MET A 106 -8.22 -23.33 -9.86
C MET A 106 -9.12 -22.15 -10.17
N THR A 107 -10.41 -22.28 -9.83
CA THR A 107 -11.34 -21.14 -9.83
C THR A 107 -10.64 -19.90 -9.20
N PRO A 108 -10.93 -18.67 -9.66
CA PRO A 108 -10.33 -17.44 -9.10
C PRO A 108 -10.32 -17.40 -7.56
N LYS A 109 -11.35 -18.01 -6.95
CA LYS A 109 -11.51 -18.17 -5.51
C LYS A 109 -10.47 -19.11 -4.87
N ALA A 110 -10.16 -20.23 -5.50
CA ALA A 110 -9.20 -21.20 -4.98
C ALA A 110 -7.75 -20.69 -5.09
N LEU A 111 -7.45 -19.90 -6.12
CA LEU A 111 -6.16 -19.21 -6.23
C LEU A 111 -6.01 -18.12 -5.15
N GLN A 112 -7.08 -17.35 -4.90
CA GLN A 112 -7.08 -16.32 -3.86
C GLN A 112 -6.88 -16.92 -2.45
N GLN A 113 -7.47 -18.10 -2.17
CA GLN A 113 -7.24 -18.82 -0.92
C GLN A 113 -5.76 -19.23 -0.77
N LYS A 114 -5.18 -19.80 -1.83
CA LYS A 114 -3.78 -20.22 -1.83
C LYS A 114 -2.81 -19.05 -1.65
N ILE A 115 -3.10 -17.89 -2.25
CA ILE A 115 -2.34 -16.65 -2.03
C ILE A 115 -2.40 -16.24 -0.55
N HIS A 116 -3.58 -16.29 0.06
CA HIS A 116 -3.75 -15.92 1.47
C HIS A 116 -3.01 -16.87 2.43
N GLU A 117 -3.04 -18.18 2.15
CA GLU A 117 -2.29 -19.18 2.92
C GLU A 117 -0.79 -18.94 2.84
N LEU A 118 -0.26 -18.71 1.64
CA LEU A 118 1.16 -18.42 1.41
C LEU A 118 1.60 -17.10 2.05
N GLU A 119 0.74 -16.06 2.04
CA GLU A 119 1.00 -14.81 2.76
C GLU A 119 1.12 -15.06 4.27
N GLY A 120 0.25 -15.90 4.83
CA GLY A 120 0.32 -16.30 6.25
C GLY A 120 1.63 -17.01 6.58
N GLN A 121 2.03 -17.97 5.75
CA GLN A 121 3.29 -18.70 5.92
C GLN A 121 4.51 -17.78 5.80
N MET A 122 4.54 -16.89 4.81
CA MET A 122 5.60 -15.89 4.64
C MET A 122 5.74 -15.01 5.90
N MET A 123 4.62 -14.54 6.45
CA MET A 123 4.61 -13.74 7.67
C MET A 123 5.05 -14.53 8.91
N GLN A 124 4.80 -15.84 8.95
CA GLN A 124 5.24 -16.72 10.03
C GLN A 124 6.76 -16.96 9.96
N HIS A 125 7.31 -17.27 8.79
CA HIS A 125 8.76 -17.38 8.59
C HIS A 125 9.49 -16.05 8.86
N ALA A 126 8.89 -14.92 8.48
CA ALA A 126 9.43 -13.60 8.81
C ALA A 126 9.46 -13.33 10.33
N GLN A 127 8.45 -13.80 11.07
CA GLN A 127 8.42 -13.73 12.54
C GLN A 127 9.45 -14.65 13.19
N ASN A 128 9.68 -15.82 12.59
CA ASN A 128 10.67 -16.81 13.05
C ASN A 128 12.11 -16.45 12.65
N LEU A 129 12.33 -15.32 11.96
CA LEU A 129 13.63 -14.88 11.43
C LEU A 129 14.20 -15.81 10.32
N GLU A 130 13.34 -16.61 9.69
CA GLU A 130 13.64 -17.52 8.58
C GLU A 130 13.55 -16.76 7.24
N PHE A 131 14.45 -15.79 7.06
CA PHE A 131 14.37 -14.85 5.93
C PHE A 131 14.55 -15.50 4.55
N GLU A 132 15.31 -16.59 4.46
CA GLU A 132 15.51 -17.32 3.21
C GLU A 132 14.22 -17.99 2.73
N GLU A 133 13.50 -18.62 3.65
CA GLU A 133 12.22 -19.29 3.38
C GLU A 133 11.12 -18.26 3.08
N ALA A 134 11.09 -17.17 3.84
CA ALA A 134 10.20 -16.04 3.57
C ALA A 134 10.44 -15.43 2.18
N ALA A 135 11.71 -15.33 1.74
CA ALA A 135 12.05 -14.81 0.41
C ALA A 135 11.58 -15.76 -0.71
N GLN A 136 11.73 -17.08 -0.53
CA GLN A 136 11.24 -18.06 -1.50
C GLN A 136 9.72 -17.99 -1.65
N ILE A 137 8.98 -17.90 -0.54
CA ILE A 137 7.51 -17.80 -0.56
C ILE A 137 7.07 -16.47 -1.19
N ARG A 138 7.79 -15.37 -0.93
CA ARG A 138 7.54 -14.08 -1.58
C ARG A 138 7.64 -14.19 -3.10
N ASP A 139 8.68 -14.84 -3.60
CA ASP A 139 8.90 -14.98 -5.04
C ASP A 139 7.82 -15.87 -5.69
N GLN A 140 7.39 -16.93 -5.00
CA GLN A 140 6.24 -17.75 -5.41
C GLN A 140 4.93 -16.95 -5.43
N LEU A 141 4.69 -16.12 -4.43
CA LEU A 141 3.52 -15.22 -4.37
C LEU A 141 3.50 -14.23 -5.53
N HIS A 142 4.66 -13.68 -5.91
CA HIS A 142 4.77 -12.79 -7.07
C HIS A 142 4.36 -13.52 -8.35
N GLN A 143 4.88 -14.72 -8.59
CA GLN A 143 4.53 -15.53 -9.76
C GLN A 143 3.04 -15.87 -9.81
N LEU A 144 2.45 -16.27 -8.68
CA LEU A 144 1.02 -16.59 -8.62
C LEU A 144 0.13 -15.37 -8.87
N ARG A 145 0.53 -14.18 -8.39
CA ARG A 145 -0.19 -12.94 -8.65
C ARG A 145 -0.09 -12.50 -10.10
N GLU A 146 1.08 -12.66 -10.73
CA GLU A 146 1.25 -12.38 -12.16
C GLU A 146 0.35 -13.29 -13.02
N LEU A 147 0.32 -14.60 -12.71
CA LEU A 147 -0.57 -15.55 -13.38
C LEU A 147 -2.05 -15.21 -13.17
N PHE A 148 -2.45 -14.76 -11.98
CA PHE A 148 -3.81 -14.32 -11.70
C PHE A 148 -4.23 -13.10 -12.54
N ILE A 149 -3.33 -12.12 -12.67
CA ILE A 149 -3.57 -10.91 -13.47
C ILE A 149 -3.62 -11.26 -14.97
N ALA A 150 -2.78 -12.20 -15.44
CA ALA A 150 -2.79 -12.63 -16.83
C ALA A 150 -4.02 -13.50 -17.19
N ALA A 151 -4.62 -14.18 -16.21
CA ALA A 151 -5.79 -15.04 -16.39
C ALA A 151 -7.14 -14.34 -16.09
N SER A 152 -7.12 -13.10 -15.56
CA SER A 152 -8.31 -12.27 -15.30
C SER A 152 -8.55 -11.28 -16.43
#